data_AF-A0A3P6Q0E4-F1
#
_entry.id   AF-A0A3P6Q0E4-F1
#
_cell.length_a   1.000
_cell.length_b   1.000
_cell.length_c   1.000
_cell.angle_alpha   90.00
_cell.angle_beta   90.00
_cell.angle_gamma   90.00
#
_symmetry.space_group_name_H-M   'P 1'
#
loop_
_entity.id
_entity.type
_entity.pdbx_description
1 polymer ?
#
loop_
_entity_poly.entity_id
_entity_poly.type
_entity_poly.pdbx_seq_one_letter_code
_entity_poly.pdbx_strand_id
1 'polypeptide(L)' 'MDLHQAHDIGETLQKKLESMENVDRAFVHLDYEFTHNPLSEHKVA' A
#
# COMPACT_ATOMS: atom_id res chain seq x y z
N MET A 1 -8.02 -1.91 14.50
CA MET A 1 -8.07 -2.84 13.35
C MET A 1 -7.04 -3.90 13.62
N ASP A 2 -7.43 -5.17 13.53
CA ASP A 2 -6.50 -6.27 13.77
C ASP A 2 -5.51 -6.39 12.60
N LEU A 3 -4.33 -6.95 12.86
CA LEU A 3 -3.29 -7.11 11.83
C LEU A 3 -3.81 -7.87 10.60
N HIS A 4 -4.65 -8.88 10.81
CA HIS A 4 -5.26 -9.65 9.73
C HIS A 4 -6.19 -8.80 8.87
N GLN A 5 -7.02 -7.94 9.49
CA GLN A 5 -7.91 -7.04 8.75
C GLN A 5 -7.11 -6.01 7.95
N ALA A 6 -6.04 -5.47 8.53
CA ALA A 6 -5.13 -4.58 7.82
C ALA A 6 -4.53 -5.28 6.58
N HIS A 7 -4.02 -6.49 6.78
CA HIS A 7 -3.45 -7.33 5.73
C HIS A 7 -4.45 -7.59 4.59
N ASP A 8 -5.66 -8.05 4.91
CA ASP A 8 -6.68 -8.37 3.90
C ASP A 8 -7.04 -7.16 3.04
N ILE A 9 -7.15 -5.97 3.66
CA ILE A 9 -7.43 -4.72 2.95
C ILE A 9 -6.27 -4.36 2.02
N GLY A 10 -5.03 -4.39 2.52
CA GLY A 10 -3.84 -4.08 1.74
C GLY A 10 -3.64 -5.04 0.57
N GLU A 11 -3.81 -6.34 0.80
CA GLU A 11 -3.66 -7.38 -0.22
C GLU A 11 -4.74 -7.24 -1.31
N THR A 12 -5.99 -6.94 -0.92
CA THR A 12 -7.08 -6.71 -1.87
C THR A 12 -6.80 -5.51 -2.77
N LEU A 13 -6.27 -4.41 -2.20
CA LEU A 13 -5.89 -3.24 -2.98
C LEU A 13 -4.73 -3.54 -3.93
N GLN A 14 -3.70 -4.24 -3.45
CA GLN A 14 -2.56 -4.64 -4.29
C GLN A 14 -3.03 -5.47 -5.49
N LYS A 15 -3.82 -6.52 -5.27
CA LYS A 15 -4.37 -7.39 -6.33
C LYS A 15 -5.17 -6.60 -7.35
N LYS A 16 -5.96 -5.63 -6.89
CA LYS A 16 -6.77 -4.77 -7.77
C LYS A 16 -5.90 -3.86 -8.64
N LEU A 17 -4.81 -3.30 -8.09
CA LEU A 17 -3.85 -2.51 -8.86
C LEU A 17 -3.10 -3.38 -9.89
N GLU A 18 -2.61 -4.54 -9.48
CA GLU A 18 -1.90 -5.49 -10.36
C GLU A 18 -2.79 -6.13 -11.43
N SER A 19 -4.12 -6.03 -11.31
CA SER A 19 -5.06 -6.48 -12.36
C SER A 19 -5.22 -5.50 -13.53
N MET A 20 -4.67 -4.29 -13.42
CA MET A 20 -4.73 -3.29 -14.49
C MET A 20 -3.69 -3.61 -15.57
N GLU A 21 -4.06 -3.47 -16.85
CA GLU A 21 -3.20 -3.87 -17.99
C GLU A 21 -1.83 -3.18 -18.03
N ASN A 22 -1.69 -2.03 -17.36
CA ASN A 22 -0.50 -1.20 -17.35
C ASN A 22 0.28 -1.22 -16.01
N VAL A 23 0.01 -2.19 -15.14
CA VAL A 23 0.64 -2.30 -13.83
C VAL A 23 1.26 -3.69 -13.66
N ASP A 24 2.59 -3.78 -13.77
CA ASP A 24 3.31 -5.05 -13.58
C ASP A 24 3.35 -5.49 -12.10
N ARG A 25 3.57 -4.53 -11.19
CA ARG A 25 3.74 -4.75 -9.75
C ARG A 25 3.26 -3.55 -8.95
N ALA A 26 2.58 -3.81 -7.84
CA ALA A 26 2.20 -2.78 -6.87
C ALA A 26 2.70 -3.14 -5.47
N PHE A 27 3.07 -2.11 -4.71
CA PHE A 27 3.42 -2.23 -3.29
C PHE A 27 2.53 -1.28 -2.50
N VAL A 28 1.75 -1.84 -1.58
CA VAL A 28 0.83 -1.08 -0.72
C VAL A 28 1.44 -1.02 0.68
N HIS A 29 1.74 0.19 1.15
CA HIS A 29 2.06 0.41 2.56
C HIS A 29 0.79 0.74 3.34
N LEU A 30 0.72 0.21 4.56
CA LEU A 30 -0.31 0.54 5.53
C LEU A 30 0.39 1.22 6.69
N ASP A 31 0.08 2.50 6.89
CA ASP A 31 0.64 3.32 7.96
C ASP A 31 -0.47 4.09 8.67
N TYR A 32 -0.16 4.62 9.86
CA TYR A 32 -1.01 5.52 10.63
C TYR A 32 -0.87 6.99 10.20
N GLU A 33 0.16 7.30 9.39
CA GLU A 33 0.42 8.61 8.82
C GLU A 33 -0.45 8.82 7.56
N PHE A 34 -1.38 9.77 7.59
CA PHE A 34 -2.35 10.01 6.50
C PHE A 34 -2.04 11.25 5.67
N THR A 35 -1.02 12.04 6.04
CA THR A 35 -0.62 13.23 5.29
C THR A 35 0.28 12.92 4.11
N HIS A 36 0.74 11.65 3.99
CA HIS A 36 1.58 11.14 2.92
C HIS A 36 2.84 12.00 2.71
N ASN A 37 3.46 12.44 3.80
CA ASN A 37 4.62 13.30 3.71
C ASN A 37 5.79 12.51 3.08
N PRO A 38 6.29 12.86 1.89
CA PRO A 38 7.32 12.05 1.20
C PRO A 38 8.62 11.92 2.00
N LEU A 39 8.94 12.90 2.86
CA LEU A 39 10.12 12.85 3.74
C LEU A 39 9.96 11.85 4.88
N SER A 40 8.73 11.49 5.22
CA SER A 40 8.39 10.50 6.25
C SER A 40 8.14 9.11 5.65
N GLU A 41 7.37 9.04 4.57
CA GLU A 41 6.84 7.79 3.98
C GLU A 41 7.76 7.19 2.90
N HIS A 42 8.45 8.02 2.11
CA HIS A 42 9.33 7.58 1.03
C HIS A 42 10.79 7.92 1.33
N LYS A 43 11.32 7.33 2.41
CA LYS A 43 12.75 7.46 2.73
C LYS A 43 13.58 6.81 1.62
N VAL A 44 14.00 7.61 0.66
CA VAL A 44 14.97 7.20 -0.35
C VAL A 44 16.31 7.08 0.36
N ALA A 45 16.89 5.89 0.32
CA ALA A 45 18.23 5.62 0.84
C ALA A 45 19.31 6.21 -0.09
#